data_AF-A0A0F8WW45-F1
#
_entry.id   AF-A0A0F8WW45-F1
#
_cell.length_a   1.000
_cell.length_b   1.000
_cell.length_c   1.000
_cell.angle_alpha   90.00
_cell.angle_beta   90.00
_cell.angle_gamma   90.00
#
_symmetry.space_group_name_H-M   'P 1'
#
loop_
_entity.id
_entity.type
_entity.pdbx_description
1 polymer ?
#
loop_
_entity_poly.entity_id
_entity_poly.type
_entity_poly.pdbx_seq_one_letter_code
_entity_poly.pdbx_strand_id
1 'polypeptide(L)'
;TYPLDEVKAITGDYFGSSIAYMLALAIWQRRERVDLWGVDLSEDIYDHHRPNLEYLIGFARGRGMTVNVPPGSRLLSFDSSKFEIHYPVRYGYGAAA
;
A
#
# COMPACT_ATOMS: atom_id res chain seq x y z
N THR A 1 -8.51 -10.47 -22.95
CA THR A 1 -8.51 -9.12 -22.37
C THR A 1 -8.31 -9.22 -20.87
N TYR A 2 -7.58 -8.29 -20.26
CA TYR A 2 -7.41 -8.26 -18.81
C TYR A 2 -8.72 -7.84 -18.11
N PRO A 3 -9.10 -8.45 -16.97
CA PRO A 3 -10.40 -8.22 -16.31
C PRO A 3 -10.40 -6.89 -15.55
N LEU A 4 -10.37 -5.77 -16.27
CA LEU A 4 -10.28 -4.45 -15.66
C LEU A 4 -11.55 -4.10 -14.89
N ASP A 5 -12.72 -4.31 -15.48
CA ASP A 5 -14.00 -3.91 -14.87
C ASP A 5 -14.30 -4.72 -13.60
N GLU A 6 -13.98 -6.01 -13.60
CA GLU A 6 -14.15 -6.88 -12.44
C GLU A 6 -13.17 -6.54 -11.31
N VAL A 7 -11.94 -6.16 -11.66
CA VAL A 7 -10.96 -5.68 -10.68
C VAL A 7 -11.43 -4.35 -10.08
N LYS A 8 -11.88 -3.38 -10.90
CA LYS A 8 -12.43 -2.10 -10.44
C LYS A 8 -13.63 -2.28 -9.51
N ALA A 9 -14.52 -3.22 -9.82
CA ALA A 9 -15.69 -3.49 -8.98
C ALA A 9 -15.32 -3.95 -7.56
N ILE A 10 -14.14 -4.54 -7.37
CA ILE A 10 -13.68 -5.01 -6.05
C ILE A 10 -12.79 -3.98 -5.36
N THR A 11 -11.79 -3.43 -6.06
CA THR A 11 -10.75 -2.60 -5.43
C THR A 11 -10.99 -1.10 -5.58
N GLY A 12 -12.02 -0.71 -6.34
CA GLY A 12 -12.14 0.64 -6.87
C GLY A 12 -11.19 0.89 -8.05
N ASP A 13 -11.40 2.00 -8.75
CA ASP A 13 -10.54 2.45 -9.86
C ASP A 13 -9.33 3.24 -9.35
N TYR A 14 -8.50 2.59 -8.52
CA TYR A 14 -7.36 3.21 -7.84
C TYR A 14 -6.08 2.35 -7.95
N PHE A 15 -5.72 1.97 -9.17
CA PHE A 15 -4.52 1.18 -9.49
C PHE A 15 -3.74 1.75 -10.68
N GLY A 16 -3.30 3.00 -10.58
CA GLY A 16 -2.62 3.75 -11.66
C GLY A 16 -1.19 3.30 -12.01
N SER A 17 -0.77 2.08 -11.65
CA SER A 17 0.54 1.51 -12.00
C SER A 17 0.42 0.01 -12.28
N SER A 18 1.38 -0.56 -13.02
CA SER A 18 1.38 -2.00 -13.32
C SER A 18 1.43 -2.85 -12.05
N ILE A 19 2.26 -2.47 -11.07
CA ILE A 19 2.38 -3.19 -9.78
C ILE A 19 1.10 -3.08 -8.94
N ALA A 20 0.44 -1.92 -8.95
CA ALA A 20 -0.86 -1.76 -8.28
C ALA A 20 -1.93 -2.61 -8.96
N TYR A 21 -1.95 -2.66 -10.29
CA TYR A 21 -2.88 -3.53 -11.01
C TYR A 21 -2.62 -5.01 -10.71
N MET A 22 -1.35 -5.45 -10.62
CA MET A 22 -1.01 -6.82 -10.23
C MET A 22 -1.53 -7.17 -8.83
N LEU A 23 -1.41 -6.26 -7.86
CA LEU A 23 -1.96 -6.47 -6.51
C LEU A 23 -3.50 -6.48 -6.54
N ALA A 24 -4.13 -5.57 -7.29
CA ALA A 24 -5.57 -5.51 -7.46
C ALA A 24 -6.13 -6.80 -8.11
N LEU A 25 -5.42 -7.32 -9.11
CA LEU A 25 -5.73 -8.60 -9.74
C LEU A 25 -5.60 -9.76 -8.76
N ALA A 26 -4.56 -9.79 -7.92
CA ALA A 26 -4.41 -10.81 -6.88
C ALA A 26 -5.54 -10.75 -5.84
N ILE A 27 -5.99 -9.55 -5.46
CA ILE A 27 -7.14 -9.34 -4.58
C ILE A 27 -8.42 -9.90 -5.23
N TRP A 28 -8.68 -9.59 -6.50
CA TRP A 28 -9.83 -10.11 -7.25
C TRP A 28 -9.80 -11.64 -7.37
N GLN A 29 -8.62 -12.21 -7.61
CA GLN A 29 -8.39 -13.66 -7.65
C GLN A 29 -8.44 -14.34 -6.27
N ARG A 30 -8.68 -13.59 -5.19
CA ARG A 30 -8.76 -14.10 -3.81
C ARG A 30 -7.51 -14.88 -3.39
N ARG A 31 -6.33 -14.37 -3.74
CA ARG A 31 -5.07 -14.93 -3.25
C ARG A 31 -5.00 -14.79 -1.73
N GLU A 32 -4.44 -15.80 -1.07
CA GLU A 32 -4.25 -15.77 0.38
C GLU A 32 -3.03 -14.94 0.78
N ARG A 33 -2.04 -14.87 -0.12
CA ARG A 33 -0.74 -14.23 0.13
C ARG A 33 -0.17 -13.56 -1.12
N VAL A 34 0.44 -12.39 -0.92
CA VAL A 34 1.31 -11.70 -1.87
C VAL A 34 2.57 -11.22 -1.15
N ASP A 35 3.73 -11.39 -1.79
CA ASP A 35 5.01 -10.84 -1.35
C ASP A 35 5.51 -9.83 -2.39
N LEU A 36 5.81 -8.60 -1.96
CA LEU A 36 6.27 -7.52 -2.84
C LEU A 36 7.80 -7.42 -2.80
N TRP A 37 8.49 -7.72 -3.89
CA TRP A 37 9.97 -7.67 -3.99
C TRP A 37 10.42 -6.72 -5.09
N GLY A 38 11.49 -5.97 -4.84
CA GLY A 38 12.04 -5.01 -5.82
C GLY A 38 11.14 -3.80 -6.08
N VAL A 39 10.15 -3.55 -5.22
CA VAL A 39 9.23 -2.41 -5.33
C VAL A 39 9.70 -1.32 -4.39
N ASP A 40 10.58 -0.45 -4.88
CA ASP A 40 11.03 0.74 -4.17
C ASP A 40 10.48 1.99 -4.87
N LEU A 41 9.30 2.45 -4.41
CA LEU A 41 8.64 3.64 -4.96
C LEU A 41 9.20 4.91 -4.31
N SER A 42 10.53 4.97 -4.23
CA SER A 42 11.30 5.94 -3.44
C SER A 42 11.76 7.16 -4.22
N GLU A 43 11.67 7.12 -5.54
CA GLU A 43 12.20 8.15 -6.44
C GLU A 43 11.11 9.19 -6.78
N ASP A 44 11.50 10.45 -6.95
CA ASP A 44 10.60 11.58 -7.19
C ASP A 44 9.61 11.35 -8.35
N ILE A 45 10.03 10.63 -9.37
CA ILE A 45 9.19 10.29 -10.53
C ILE A 45 8.16 9.19 -10.25
N TYR A 46 8.33 8.41 -9.17
CA TYR A 46 7.46 7.29 -8.82
C TYR A 46 6.70 7.48 -7.50
N ASP A 47 6.96 8.56 -6.75
CA ASP A 47 6.30 8.84 -5.47
C ASP A 47 4.77 8.95 -5.63
N HIS A 48 4.29 9.49 -6.75
CA HIS A 48 2.85 9.57 -7.04
C HIS A 48 2.17 8.20 -7.25
N HIS A 49 2.92 7.13 -7.52
CA HIS A 49 2.37 5.77 -7.56
C HIS A 49 2.29 5.13 -6.17
N ARG A 50 3.04 5.61 -5.19
CA ARG A 50 3.09 5.02 -3.86
C ARG A 50 1.72 4.99 -3.15
N PRO A 51 0.91 6.07 -3.17
CA PRO A 51 -0.41 6.05 -2.55
C PRO A 51 -1.36 4.98 -3.11
N ASN A 52 -1.32 4.72 -4.42
CA ASN A 52 -2.19 3.70 -5.03
C ASN A 52 -1.85 2.30 -4.55
N LEU A 53 -0.56 1.97 -4.45
CA LEU A 53 -0.11 0.67 -3.99
C LEU A 53 -0.33 0.51 -2.48
N GLU A 54 -0.01 1.53 -1.67
CA GLU A 54 -0.21 1.50 -0.22
C GLU A 54 -1.69 1.36 0.17
N TYR A 55 -2.58 2.06 -0.55
CA TYR A 55 -4.03 1.87 -0.40
C TYR A 55 -4.42 0.41 -0.61
N LEU A 56 -3.97 -0.20 -1.72
CA LEU A 56 -4.31 -1.58 -2.04
C LEU A 56 -3.70 -2.58 -1.06
N ILE A 57 -2.51 -2.31 -0.51
CA ILE A 57 -1.92 -3.13 0.56
C ILE A 57 -2.81 -3.09 1.81
N GLY A 58 -3.27 -1.89 2.21
CA GLY A 58 -4.22 -1.74 3.30
C GLY A 58 -5.54 -2.46 3.04
N PHE A 59 -6.11 -2.27 1.85
CA PHE A 59 -7.35 -2.92 1.41
C PHE A 59 -7.26 -4.44 1.42
N ALA A 60 -6.16 -5.00 0.89
CA ALA A 60 -5.86 -6.42 0.90
C ALA A 60 -5.82 -6.99 2.32
N ARG A 61 -5.06 -6.34 3.21
CA ARG A 61 -4.93 -6.75 4.62
C ARG A 61 -6.29 -6.70 5.33
N GLY A 62 -7.08 -5.66 5.09
CA GLY A 62 -8.44 -5.54 5.63
C GLY A 62 -9.39 -6.65 5.17
N ARG A 63 -9.08 -7.33 4.07
CA ARG A 63 -9.84 -8.48 3.54
C ARG A 63 -9.28 -9.83 3.98
N GLY A 64 -8.28 -9.85 4.86
CA GLY A 64 -7.65 -11.08 5.34
C GLY A 64 -6.55 -11.64 4.44
N MET A 65 -6.13 -10.92 3.39
CA MET A 65 -4.98 -11.33 2.58
C MET A 65 -3.67 -10.97 3.29
N THR A 66 -2.72 -11.91 3.33
CA THR A 66 -1.36 -11.65 3.81
C THR A 66 -0.58 -10.88 2.76
N VAL A 67 -0.18 -9.65 3.07
CA VAL A 67 0.69 -8.86 2.20
C VAL A 67 2.00 -8.57 2.90
N ASN A 68 3.05 -9.25 2.46
CA ASN A 68 4.41 -9.07 2.96
C ASN A 68 5.10 -7.94 2.20
N VAL A 69 5.64 -7.00 2.97
CA VAL A 69 6.47 -5.90 2.49
C VAL A 69 7.83 -6.09 3.18
N PRO A 70 8.91 -6.35 2.44
CA PRO A 70 10.22 -6.62 3.01
C PRO A 70 10.71 -5.46 3.89
N PRO A 71 11.47 -5.77 4.96
CA PRO A 71 12.14 -4.74 5.76
C PRO A 71 12.99 -3.83 4.87
N GLY A 72 12.97 -2.52 5.14
CA GLY A 72 13.72 -1.52 4.37
C GLY A 72 13.00 -0.98 3.14
N SER A 73 11.84 -1.53 2.75
CA SER A 73 11.01 -0.91 1.71
C SER A 73 10.52 0.48 2.15
N ARG A 74 10.46 1.43 1.22
CA ARG A 74 9.79 2.72 1.47
C ARG A 74 8.26 2.64 1.49
N LEU A 75 7.68 1.51 1.08
CA LEU A 75 6.25 1.27 1.22
C LEU A 75 5.86 1.17 2.70
N LEU A 76 4.71 1.75 3.04
CA LEU A 76 4.16 1.78 4.40
C LEU A 76 5.13 2.37 5.43
N SER A 77 6.01 3.27 4.98
CA SER A 77 6.98 3.95 5.83
C SER A 77 6.62 5.43 5.99
N PHE A 78 6.97 5.99 7.15
CA PHE A 78 6.88 7.42 7.40
C PHE A 78 8.23 7.90 7.93
N ASP A 79 8.87 8.80 7.19
CA ASP A 79 10.12 9.42 7.59
C ASP A 79 9.84 10.68 8.41
N SER A 80 9.78 10.50 9.72
CA SER A 80 9.57 11.55 10.69
C SER A 80 10.68 12.60 10.74
N SER A 81 11.90 12.27 10.27
CA SER A 81 13.04 13.19 10.37
C SER A 81 12.88 14.45 9.50
N LYS A 82 11.97 14.40 8.53
CA LYS A 82 11.69 15.48 7.57
C LYS A 82 10.68 16.51 8.08
N PHE A 83 10.03 16.27 9.22
CA PHE A 83 8.93 17.10 9.70
C PHE A 83 9.06 17.40 11.19
N GLU A 84 8.63 18.59 11.61
CA GLU A 84 8.45 18.88 13.03
C GLU A 84 7.18 18.17 13.51
N ILE A 85 7.36 17.12 14.32
CA ILE A 85 6.24 16.31 14.81
C ILE A 85 5.77 16.86 16.15
N HIS A 86 4.61 17.53 16.14
CA HIS A 86 3.97 18.03 17.37
C HIS A 86 3.23 16.95 18.17
N TYR A 87 3.07 15.75 17.60
CA TYR A 87 2.43 14.60 18.25
C TYR A 87 3.39 13.41 18.25
N PRO A 88 4.29 13.29 19.25
CA PRO A 88 5.28 12.21 19.31
C PRO A 88 4.66 10.82 19.50
N VAL A 89 3.35 10.78 19.68
CA VAL A 89 2.48 9.63 19.90
C VAL A 89 1.33 9.70 18.89
N ARG A 90 0.56 8.61 18.77
CA ARG A 90 -0.63 8.61 17.91
C ARG A 90 -1.51 9.81 18.24
N TYR A 91 -1.96 10.52 17.21
CA TYR A 91 -2.81 11.70 17.39
C TYR A 91 -3.97 11.39 18.34
N GLY A 92 -4.12 12.22 19.38
CA GLY A 92 -5.16 12.06 20.41
C GLY A 92 -4.86 11.04 21.53
N TYR A 93 -3.75 10.31 21.48
CA TYR A 93 -3.27 9.48 22.59
C TYR A 93 -2.16 10.25 23.31
N GLY A 94 -2.28 10.51 24.61
CA GLY A 94 -1.15 11.00 25.40
C GLY A 94 -0.05 9.93 25.48
N ALA A 95 1.19 10.34 25.74
CA ALA A 95 2.18 9.40 26.25
C ALA A 95 1.57 8.78 27.51
N ALA A 96 1.32 7.47 27.49
CA ALA A 96 0.81 6.78 28.68
C ALA A 96 1.74 7.11 29.85
N ALA A 97 1.16 7.67 30.92
CA ALA A 97 1.87 7.98 32.17
C ALA A 97 2.38 6.70 32.85
#